data_AF-A0A6J7F551-F1
#
_entry.id   AF-A0A6J7F551-F1
#
_cell.length_a   1.000
_cell.length_b   1.000
_cell.length_c   1.000
_cell.angle_alpha   90.00
_cell.angle_beta   90.00
_cell.angle_gamma   90.00
#
_symmetry.space_group_name_H-M   'P 1'
#
loop_
_entity.id
_entity.type
_entity.pdbx_description
1 polymer ?
#
loop_
_entity_poly.entity_id
_entity_poly.type
_entity_poly.pdbx_seq_one_letter_code
_entity_poly.pdbx_strand_id
1 'polypeptide(L)'
;MVSVLERLPALATTGVGSLPFDDPAVAVRHATRAYGVPFCPQVPRSDGDMVREWLGAEWSATPCGWTTERDRERPAAWDAFVGAMQDRPPEHRVVKLQATGPVTLAVAMERAAGRSGVGHDVVMLAHELAGWLASSVAGQTTRLRELGLDVLLVVDEPGLAHAAIGPDGVGTAVDARVWDPLRGAAAAWGLHVCSAVPWALVRSAQPDVVSFDATRYAVGGAGAVVLAELVARGGRVAWGVLDPARPDAESDVAARVGAGIGAVTAAGGDLETLVAHSLITPSCGTGRLAPSRERLVASVLDAAAGAVAATWRSWPRSGVRSTG
;
A
#
# COMPACT_ATOMS: atom_id res chain seq x y z
N MET A 1 -15.08 -18.08 -8.57
CA MET A 1 -13.61 -18.24 -8.64
C MET A 1 -13.07 -17.73 -7.31
N VAL A 2 -12.25 -18.52 -6.61
CA VAL A 2 -11.61 -18.12 -5.34
C VAL A 2 -10.80 -16.85 -5.59
N SER A 3 -10.92 -15.82 -4.73
CA SER A 3 -10.16 -14.58 -4.90
C SER A 3 -8.66 -14.87 -4.86
N VAL A 4 -7.87 -14.20 -5.70
CA VAL A 4 -6.40 -14.31 -5.68
C VAL A 4 -5.83 -14.02 -4.28
N LEU A 5 -6.50 -13.13 -3.54
CA LEU A 5 -6.11 -12.75 -2.19
C LEU A 5 -6.34 -13.86 -1.16
N GLU A 6 -7.22 -14.83 -1.38
CA GLU A 6 -7.41 -15.95 -0.44
C GLU A 6 -6.18 -16.86 -0.34
N ARG A 7 -5.30 -16.84 -1.37
CA ARG A 7 -4.05 -17.60 -1.37
C ARG A 7 -2.97 -17.01 -0.46
N LEU A 8 -3.08 -15.73 -0.11
CA LEU A 8 -2.08 -15.08 0.75
C LEU A 8 -2.19 -15.59 2.19
N PRO A 9 -1.09 -15.84 2.90
CA PRO A 9 -1.16 -16.20 4.32
C PRO A 9 -1.80 -15.08 5.16
N ALA A 10 -2.43 -15.46 6.28
CA ALA A 10 -2.85 -14.50 7.29
C ALA A 10 -1.63 -13.75 7.84
N LEU A 11 -1.76 -12.44 8.05
CA LEU A 11 -0.72 -11.58 8.62
C LEU A 11 0.60 -11.55 7.82
N ALA A 12 0.57 -11.94 6.54
CA ALA A 12 1.77 -11.91 5.70
C ALA A 12 2.36 -10.49 5.62
N THR A 13 3.69 -10.41 5.69
CA THR A 13 4.42 -9.13 5.63
C THR A 13 4.66 -8.69 4.19
N THR A 14 4.66 -7.39 3.94
CA THR A 14 5.12 -6.82 2.66
C THR A 14 5.61 -5.37 2.84
N GLY A 15 6.56 -4.93 2.00
CA GLY A 15 7.08 -3.56 2.01
C GLY A 15 6.14 -2.55 1.34
N VAL A 16 6.52 -1.28 1.20
CA VAL A 16 5.73 -0.25 0.49
C VAL A 16 6.55 0.31 -0.67
N GLY A 17 6.71 -0.50 -1.73
CA GLY A 17 7.30 -0.14 -3.03
C GLY A 17 8.80 0.16 -3.04
N SER A 18 9.22 1.25 -2.39
CA SER A 18 10.59 1.78 -2.49
C SER A 18 11.53 1.20 -1.44
N LEU A 19 12.76 0.86 -1.86
CA LEU A 19 13.81 0.31 -1.01
C LEU A 19 15.14 1.10 -1.13
N PRO A 20 15.94 1.21 -0.06
CA PRO A 20 17.12 2.08 0.01
C PRO A 20 18.41 1.46 -0.52
N PHE A 21 18.34 0.44 -1.39
CA PHE A 21 19.53 -0.22 -1.91
C PHE A 21 20.08 0.51 -3.14
N ASP A 22 21.38 0.40 -3.39
CA ASP A 22 22.02 0.98 -4.58
C ASP A 22 22.01 0.02 -5.78
N ASP A 23 22.06 -1.29 -5.49
CA ASP A 23 22.03 -2.37 -6.48
C ASP A 23 20.61 -2.95 -6.56
N PRO A 24 19.94 -2.84 -7.73
CA PRO A 24 18.61 -3.42 -7.93
C PRO A 24 18.52 -4.93 -7.65
N ALA A 25 19.58 -5.70 -7.92
CA ALA A 25 19.61 -7.12 -7.60
C ALA A 25 19.65 -7.37 -6.09
N VAL A 26 20.32 -6.52 -5.31
CA VAL A 26 20.27 -6.57 -3.84
C VAL A 26 18.85 -6.24 -3.35
N ALA A 27 18.23 -5.20 -3.92
CA ALA A 27 16.87 -4.80 -3.58
C ALA A 27 15.88 -5.95 -3.81
N VAL A 28 15.95 -6.61 -4.97
CA VAL A 28 15.11 -7.77 -5.31
C VAL A 28 15.35 -8.94 -4.37
N ARG A 29 16.61 -9.28 -4.09
CA ARG A 29 16.93 -10.36 -3.14
C ARG A 29 16.36 -10.08 -1.75
N HIS A 30 16.38 -8.82 -1.30
CA HIS A 30 15.76 -8.43 -0.04
C HIS A 30 14.23 -8.53 -0.11
N ALA A 31 13.60 -7.91 -1.10
CA ALA A 31 12.14 -7.89 -1.29
C ALA A 31 11.51 -9.29 -1.39
N THR A 32 12.26 -10.26 -1.95
CA THR A 32 11.79 -11.64 -2.17
C THR A 32 12.08 -12.60 -1.00
N ARG A 33 12.95 -12.22 -0.06
CA ARG A 33 13.36 -13.08 1.06
C ARG A 33 12.90 -12.57 2.42
N ALA A 34 12.77 -11.26 2.58
CA ALA A 34 12.43 -10.64 3.86
C ALA A 34 10.92 -10.46 4.10
N TYR A 35 10.10 -10.70 3.07
CA TYR A 35 8.66 -10.44 3.10
C TYR A 35 7.87 -11.65 2.65
N GLY A 36 6.73 -11.88 3.30
CA GLY A 36 5.80 -12.96 2.95
C GLY A 36 5.13 -12.76 1.59
N VAL A 37 4.84 -11.51 1.20
CA VAL A 37 4.37 -11.17 -0.15
C VAL A 37 5.48 -10.42 -0.89
N PRO A 38 6.19 -11.09 -1.82
CA PRO A 38 7.29 -10.48 -2.56
C PRO A 38 6.76 -9.39 -3.49
N PHE A 39 7.58 -8.37 -3.72
CA PHE A 39 7.23 -7.23 -4.58
C PHE A 39 8.41 -6.81 -5.44
N CYS A 40 8.13 -6.25 -6.62
CA CYS A 40 9.15 -5.59 -7.44
C CYS A 40 9.50 -4.25 -6.78
N PRO A 41 10.71 -4.08 -6.24
CA PRO A 41 11.05 -2.85 -5.55
C PRO A 41 11.35 -1.74 -6.53
N GLN A 42 11.04 -0.52 -6.14
CA GLN A 42 11.61 0.68 -6.74
C GLN A 42 12.93 0.99 -6.01
N VAL A 43 13.92 1.44 -6.77
CA VAL A 43 15.31 1.63 -6.34
C VAL A 43 15.69 3.08 -6.63
N PRO A 44 15.32 4.01 -5.73
CA PRO A 44 15.42 5.46 -5.96
C PRO A 44 16.80 5.97 -6.35
N ARG A 45 17.86 5.29 -5.92
CA ARG A 45 19.24 5.69 -6.22
C ARG A 45 19.67 5.28 -7.63
N SER A 46 18.98 4.31 -8.23
CA SER A 46 19.21 3.84 -9.60
C SER A 46 18.20 4.45 -10.58
N ASP A 47 16.96 4.65 -10.15
CA ASP A 47 15.83 5.13 -10.96
C ASP A 47 15.87 6.66 -11.21
N GLY A 48 16.92 7.37 -10.75
CA GLY A 48 17.06 8.82 -10.85
C GLY A 48 16.57 9.56 -9.59
N ASP A 49 17.09 10.77 -9.39
CA ASP A 49 16.92 11.52 -8.12
C ASP A 49 15.44 11.72 -7.75
N MET A 50 14.98 10.90 -6.80
CA MET A 50 13.72 11.04 -6.07
C MET A 50 13.61 12.34 -5.23
N VAL A 51 14.37 13.40 -5.55
CA VAL A 51 14.49 14.62 -4.72
C VAL A 51 14.36 15.91 -5.52
N ARG A 52 14.47 15.94 -6.86
CA ARG A 52 14.56 17.24 -7.56
C ARG A 52 13.27 17.95 -7.95
N GLU A 53 12.11 17.55 -7.42
CA GLU A 53 10.86 18.26 -7.74
C GLU A 53 9.77 18.15 -6.65
N TRP A 54 10.11 18.39 -5.38
CA TRP A 54 9.12 18.36 -4.27
C TRP A 54 8.68 19.73 -3.72
N LEU A 55 8.91 20.84 -4.42
CA LEU A 55 8.39 22.17 -4.05
C LEU A 55 8.51 22.54 -2.55
N GLY A 56 9.72 22.61 -2.02
CA GLY A 56 9.92 23.09 -0.65
C GLY A 56 9.52 22.07 0.41
N ALA A 57 10.52 21.61 1.15
CA ALA A 57 10.34 20.71 2.27
C ALA A 57 9.45 21.35 3.35
N GLU A 58 8.29 20.76 3.65
CA GLU A 58 7.61 20.96 4.95
C GLU A 58 6.43 20.01 5.26
N TRP A 59 6.27 18.87 4.56
CA TRP A 59 4.98 18.15 4.59
C TRP A 59 4.92 16.81 5.36
N SER A 60 5.99 16.44 6.06
CA SER A 60 6.04 15.28 6.97
C SER A 60 7.42 15.26 7.63
N ALA A 61 7.53 14.90 8.92
CA ALA A 61 8.84 14.68 9.56
C ALA A 61 9.69 13.59 8.87
N THR A 62 9.09 12.85 7.92
CA THR A 62 9.78 11.99 6.95
C THR A 62 9.05 12.05 5.58
N PRO A 63 9.52 12.82 4.58
CA PRO A 63 8.82 12.99 3.30
C PRO A 63 8.86 11.73 2.41
N CYS A 64 7.71 11.37 1.84
CA CYS A 64 7.58 10.30 0.84
C CYS A 64 8.32 10.65 -0.47
N GLY A 65 8.78 9.61 -1.16
CA GLY A 65 9.82 9.55 -2.17
C GLY A 65 9.59 10.12 -3.57
N TRP A 66 8.46 10.76 -3.87
CA TRP A 66 7.91 10.64 -5.22
C TRP A 66 8.43 11.64 -6.29
N THR A 67 8.66 11.21 -7.56
CA THR A 67 8.92 12.08 -8.75
C THR A 67 8.24 11.57 -10.04
N THR A 68 8.12 12.44 -11.06
CA THR A 68 7.46 12.14 -12.34
C THR A 68 8.26 11.18 -13.25
N GLU A 69 9.58 11.10 -13.09
CA GLU A 69 10.40 10.11 -13.83
C GLU A 69 10.15 8.65 -13.38
N ARG A 70 9.61 8.46 -12.16
CA ARG A 70 9.36 7.15 -11.51
C ARG A 70 8.60 6.14 -12.37
N ASP A 71 7.62 6.58 -13.17
CA ASP A 71 6.68 5.68 -13.87
C ASP A 71 6.83 5.68 -15.41
N ARG A 72 7.79 6.43 -15.95
CA ARG A 72 8.03 6.48 -17.41
C ARG A 72 8.78 5.28 -17.95
N GLU A 73 9.55 4.60 -17.10
CA GLU A 73 10.44 3.50 -17.49
C GLU A 73 10.12 2.22 -16.69
N ARG A 74 10.53 1.06 -17.22
CA ARG A 74 10.51 -0.18 -16.43
C ARG A 74 11.42 0.03 -15.20
N PRO A 75 11.00 -0.37 -13.98
CA PRO A 75 11.84 -0.21 -12.79
C PRO A 75 13.24 -0.81 -13.01
N ALA A 76 14.31 -0.20 -12.49
CA ALA A 76 15.66 -0.76 -12.65
C ALA A 76 15.78 -2.19 -12.07
N ALA A 77 14.92 -2.54 -11.12
CA ALA A 77 14.81 -3.87 -10.54
C ALA A 77 14.05 -4.90 -11.39
N TRP A 78 13.43 -4.50 -12.49
CA TRP A 78 12.45 -5.31 -13.22
C TRP A 78 13.01 -6.66 -13.70
N ASP A 79 14.12 -6.63 -14.45
CA ASP A 79 14.69 -7.86 -15.03
C ASP A 79 15.22 -8.80 -13.93
N ALA A 80 15.83 -8.24 -12.89
CA ALA A 80 16.27 -8.98 -11.71
C ALA A 80 15.08 -9.61 -10.97
N PHE A 81 13.95 -8.90 -10.86
CA PHE A 81 12.73 -9.38 -10.23
C PHE A 81 12.10 -10.53 -11.03
N VAL A 82 11.98 -10.38 -12.35
CA VAL A 82 11.50 -11.44 -13.25
C VAL A 82 12.38 -12.69 -13.11
N GLY A 83 13.71 -12.52 -13.13
CA GLY A 83 14.65 -13.63 -12.93
C GLY A 83 14.46 -14.34 -11.57
N ALA A 84 14.31 -13.58 -10.49
CA ALA A 84 14.04 -14.14 -9.16
C ALA A 84 12.71 -14.90 -9.08
N MET A 85 11.68 -14.41 -9.77
CA MET A 85 10.36 -15.06 -9.85
C MET A 85 10.37 -16.33 -10.71
N GLN A 86 11.23 -16.39 -11.73
CA GLN A 86 11.45 -17.61 -12.52
C GLN A 86 12.20 -18.68 -11.72
N ASP A 87 13.23 -18.28 -10.96
CA ASP A 87 14.05 -19.17 -10.16
C ASP A 87 13.29 -19.73 -8.94
N ARG A 88 12.63 -18.86 -8.18
CA ARG A 88 11.94 -19.23 -6.94
C ARG A 88 10.63 -18.46 -6.74
N PRO A 89 9.55 -18.84 -7.45
CA PRO A 89 8.25 -18.21 -7.27
C PRO A 89 7.69 -18.48 -5.86
N PRO A 90 6.89 -17.56 -5.29
CA PRO A 90 6.23 -17.80 -4.01
C PRO A 90 5.18 -18.92 -4.12
N GLU A 91 5.00 -19.71 -3.07
CA GLU A 91 4.07 -20.86 -3.06
C GLU A 91 2.63 -20.46 -3.40
N HIS A 92 2.18 -19.32 -2.88
CA HIS A 92 0.84 -18.76 -3.13
C HIS A 92 0.67 -18.15 -4.53
N ARG A 93 1.74 -18.05 -5.34
CA ARG A 93 1.73 -17.53 -6.73
C ARG A 93 1.19 -16.09 -6.86
N VAL A 94 1.31 -15.29 -5.81
CA VAL A 94 0.92 -13.87 -5.82
C VAL A 94 2.17 -13.03 -5.64
N VAL A 95 2.34 -12.03 -6.48
CA VAL A 95 3.40 -11.01 -6.36
C VAL A 95 2.77 -9.64 -6.34
N LYS A 96 3.43 -8.69 -5.69
CA LYS A 96 2.95 -7.32 -5.64
C LYS A 96 3.72 -6.41 -6.58
N LEU A 97 3.00 -5.63 -7.37
CA LEU A 97 3.54 -4.45 -8.03
C LEU A 97 3.01 -3.22 -7.32
N GLN A 98 3.79 -2.14 -7.34
CA GLN A 98 3.42 -0.90 -6.71
C GLN A 98 3.73 0.27 -7.65
N ALA A 99 2.73 1.10 -7.90
CA ALA A 99 2.79 2.19 -8.86
C ALA A 99 2.19 3.46 -8.27
N THR A 100 2.54 4.61 -8.82
CA THR A 100 1.87 5.86 -8.46
C THR A 100 0.43 5.86 -8.93
N GLY A 101 -0.44 6.45 -8.12
CA GLY A 101 -1.80 6.73 -8.53
C GLY A 101 -1.96 7.99 -9.38
N PRO A 102 -3.00 8.01 -10.22
CA PRO A 102 -3.29 9.12 -11.12
C PRO A 102 -3.49 10.45 -10.38
N VAL A 103 -4.11 10.46 -9.20
CA VAL A 103 -4.36 11.71 -8.47
C VAL A 103 -3.05 12.27 -7.92
N THR A 104 -2.23 11.42 -7.32
CA THR A 104 -0.91 11.82 -6.80
C THR A 104 0.00 12.34 -7.90
N LEU A 105 0.04 11.67 -9.06
CA LEU A 105 0.79 12.13 -10.22
C LEU A 105 0.26 13.48 -10.72
N ALA A 106 -1.05 13.65 -10.85
CA ALA A 106 -1.67 14.91 -11.26
C ALA A 106 -1.33 16.07 -10.31
N VAL A 107 -1.49 15.86 -8.99
CA VAL A 107 -1.15 16.86 -7.95
C VAL A 107 0.31 17.29 -8.10
N ALA A 108 1.22 16.33 -8.30
CA ALA A 108 2.64 16.63 -8.41
C ALA A 108 3.00 17.37 -9.71
N MET A 109 2.40 17.00 -10.84
CA MET A 109 2.61 17.69 -12.13
C MET A 109 2.09 19.13 -12.12
N GLU A 110 0.90 19.35 -11.56
CA GLU A 110 0.32 20.69 -11.38
C GLU A 110 1.25 21.58 -10.55
N ARG A 111 1.78 21.01 -9.46
CA ARG A 111 2.73 21.64 -8.56
C ARG A 111 4.06 21.97 -9.24
N ALA A 112 4.66 21.01 -9.94
CA ALA A 112 5.89 21.24 -10.71
C ALA A 112 5.72 22.41 -11.72
N ALA A 113 4.51 22.57 -12.25
CA ALA A 113 4.15 23.69 -13.12
C ALA A 113 3.76 24.99 -12.40
N GLY A 114 4.01 25.11 -11.09
CA GLY A 114 3.77 26.29 -10.28
C GLY A 114 2.31 26.52 -9.87
N ARG A 115 1.43 25.54 -10.04
CA ARG A 115 0.01 25.60 -9.63
C ARG A 115 -0.20 24.98 -8.24
N SER A 116 -1.41 25.12 -7.70
CA SER A 116 -1.76 24.67 -6.34
C SER A 116 -1.73 23.14 -6.18
N GLY A 117 -2.00 22.40 -7.26
CA GLY A 117 -2.24 20.96 -7.21
C GLY A 117 -3.54 20.61 -6.49
N VAL A 118 -4.58 21.45 -6.61
CA VAL A 118 -5.93 21.19 -6.06
C VAL A 118 -7.01 21.52 -7.08
N GLY A 119 -8.20 20.90 -6.96
CA GLY A 119 -9.38 21.29 -7.73
C GLY A 119 -9.57 20.55 -9.07
N HIS A 120 -10.38 21.13 -9.96
CA HIS A 120 -10.89 20.45 -11.17
C HIS A 120 -9.80 19.99 -12.14
N ASP A 121 -8.77 20.81 -12.34
CA ASP A 121 -7.68 20.50 -13.27
C ASP A 121 -6.89 19.26 -12.84
N VAL A 122 -6.69 19.07 -11.53
CA VAL A 122 -6.09 17.83 -10.98
C VAL A 122 -6.97 16.63 -11.30
N VAL A 123 -8.29 16.74 -11.14
CA VAL A 123 -9.21 15.63 -11.40
C VAL A 123 -9.22 15.25 -12.88
N MET A 124 -9.25 16.23 -13.78
CA MET A 124 -9.21 15.99 -15.23
C MET A 124 -7.88 15.36 -15.64
N LEU A 125 -6.76 15.93 -15.20
CA LEU A 125 -5.43 15.39 -15.48
C LEU A 125 -5.28 13.96 -14.94
N ALA A 126 -5.80 13.68 -13.74
CA ALA A 126 -5.77 12.34 -13.16
C ALA A 126 -6.48 11.30 -14.06
N HIS A 127 -7.63 11.65 -14.65
CA HIS A 127 -8.32 10.74 -15.57
C HIS A 127 -7.52 10.47 -16.86
N GLU A 128 -6.83 11.48 -17.40
CA GLU A 128 -5.95 11.31 -18.55
C GLU A 128 -4.75 10.41 -18.22
N LEU A 129 -4.15 10.62 -17.05
CA LEU A 129 -2.99 9.87 -16.57
C LEU A 129 -3.33 8.41 -16.25
N ALA A 130 -4.54 8.11 -15.80
CA ALA A 130 -4.95 6.77 -15.39
C ALA A 130 -4.78 5.74 -16.51
N GLY A 131 -5.14 6.08 -17.75
CA GLY A 131 -4.96 5.20 -18.90
C GLY A 131 -3.50 4.92 -19.23
N TRP A 132 -2.65 5.94 -19.12
CA TRP A 132 -1.21 5.82 -19.33
C TRP A 132 -0.56 4.94 -18.26
N LEU A 133 -0.87 5.17 -16.98
CA LEU A 133 -0.38 4.36 -15.86
C LEU A 133 -0.82 2.89 -16.00
N ALA A 134 -2.09 2.66 -16.36
CA ALA A 134 -2.60 1.30 -16.59
C ALA A 134 -1.85 0.58 -17.72
N SER A 135 -1.54 1.28 -18.82
CA SER A 135 -0.75 0.72 -19.91
C SER A 135 0.67 0.33 -19.48
N SER A 136 1.32 1.19 -18.68
CA SER A 136 2.67 0.93 -18.14
C SER A 136 2.69 -0.34 -17.27
N VAL A 137 1.70 -0.51 -16.41
CA VAL A 137 1.60 -1.68 -15.52
C VAL A 137 1.12 -2.94 -16.26
N ALA A 138 0.26 -2.82 -17.27
CA ALA A 138 -0.31 -3.97 -17.98
C ALA A 138 0.77 -4.86 -18.61
N GLY A 139 1.83 -4.27 -19.18
CA GLY A 139 2.97 -5.03 -19.71
C GLY A 139 3.69 -5.85 -18.65
N GLN A 140 3.86 -5.29 -17.45
CA GLN A 140 4.47 -5.97 -16.30
C GLN A 140 3.57 -7.10 -15.79
N THR A 141 2.27 -6.84 -15.66
CA THR A 141 1.30 -7.86 -15.26
C THR A 141 1.27 -9.03 -16.24
N THR A 142 1.19 -8.77 -17.54
CA THR A 142 1.18 -9.84 -18.56
C THR A 142 2.43 -10.70 -18.45
N ARG A 143 3.60 -10.08 -18.31
CA ARG A 143 4.86 -10.83 -18.18
C ARG A 143 4.91 -11.72 -16.93
N LEU A 144 4.39 -11.26 -15.80
CA LEU A 144 4.34 -12.08 -14.57
C LEU A 144 3.29 -13.20 -14.70
N ARG A 145 2.19 -12.96 -15.39
CA ARG A 145 1.18 -13.98 -15.71
C ARG A 145 1.73 -15.11 -16.58
N GLU A 146 2.60 -14.81 -17.53
CA GLU A 146 3.31 -15.83 -18.32
C GLU A 146 4.17 -16.76 -17.44
N LEU A 147 4.58 -16.32 -16.24
CA LEU A 147 5.28 -17.15 -15.25
C LEU A 147 4.34 -17.91 -14.32
N GLY A 148 3.03 -17.86 -14.55
CA GLY A 148 2.01 -18.45 -13.69
C GLY A 148 1.82 -17.70 -12.37
N LEU A 149 2.09 -16.39 -12.35
CA LEU A 149 1.91 -15.53 -11.18
C LEU A 149 0.75 -14.57 -11.39
N ASP A 150 -0.02 -14.33 -10.33
CA ASP A 150 -1.00 -13.26 -10.31
C ASP A 150 -0.43 -12.02 -9.61
N VAL A 151 -0.80 -10.86 -10.15
CA VAL A 151 -0.36 -9.56 -9.64
C VAL A 151 -1.42 -8.95 -8.74
N LEU A 152 -1.01 -8.60 -7.52
CA LEU A 152 -1.66 -7.57 -6.70
C LEU A 152 -1.01 -6.23 -7.05
N LEU A 153 -1.76 -5.32 -7.68
CA LEU A 153 -1.29 -3.96 -7.96
C LEU A 153 -1.71 -3.03 -6.83
N VAL A 154 -0.75 -2.45 -6.11
CA VAL A 154 -1.04 -1.40 -5.13
C VAL A 154 -0.71 -0.04 -5.72
N VAL A 155 -1.66 0.88 -5.64
CA VAL A 155 -1.59 2.22 -6.21
C VAL A 155 -1.39 3.23 -5.09
N ASP A 156 -0.28 3.96 -5.13
CA ASP A 156 0.10 4.94 -4.12
C ASP A 156 -0.65 6.26 -4.34
N GLU A 157 -1.49 6.63 -3.38
CA GLU A 157 -2.32 7.82 -3.43
C GLU A 157 -2.18 8.78 -2.22
N PRO A 158 -0.96 9.15 -1.79
CA PRO A 158 -0.77 10.16 -0.74
C PRO A 158 -1.27 11.56 -1.13
N GLY A 159 -1.40 11.86 -2.43
CA GLY A 159 -1.92 13.14 -2.94
C GLY A 159 -3.42 13.36 -2.69
N LEU A 160 -4.17 12.32 -2.30
CA LEU A 160 -5.62 12.44 -2.02
C LEU A 160 -5.92 13.44 -0.90
N ALA A 161 -5.06 13.54 0.11
CA ALA A 161 -5.23 14.51 1.20
C ALA A 161 -5.09 15.96 0.70
N HIS A 162 -4.41 16.18 -0.43
CA HIS A 162 -4.16 17.51 -0.99
C HIS A 162 -5.14 17.92 -2.06
N ALA A 163 -5.70 16.99 -2.83
CA ALA A 163 -6.64 17.29 -3.92
C ALA A 163 -7.97 17.93 -3.43
N ALA A 164 -8.09 18.25 -2.12
CA ALA A 164 -9.25 18.83 -1.45
C ALA A 164 -10.50 17.95 -1.52
N ILE A 165 -10.34 16.65 -1.28
CA ILE A 165 -11.41 15.67 -1.33
C ILE A 165 -12.14 15.66 0.03
N GLY A 166 -13.21 16.43 0.17
CA GLY A 166 -14.05 16.40 1.37
C GLY A 166 -15.15 17.48 1.41
N PRO A 167 -16.15 17.33 2.30
CA PRO A 167 -17.40 18.10 2.28
C PRO A 167 -17.25 19.62 2.43
N ASP A 168 -16.11 20.07 2.97
CA ASP A 168 -15.86 21.46 3.34
C ASP A 168 -14.97 22.20 2.31
N GLY A 169 -14.61 21.54 1.20
CA GLY A 169 -13.73 22.08 0.16
C GLY A 169 -14.47 22.34 -1.15
N VAL A 170 -14.68 23.61 -1.50
CA VAL A 170 -15.17 24.05 -2.81
C VAL A 170 -14.22 23.54 -3.91
N GLY A 171 -14.62 22.47 -4.60
CA GLY A 171 -13.86 21.88 -5.71
C GLY A 171 -14.32 20.47 -6.01
N THR A 172 -14.42 20.10 -7.29
CA THR A 172 -14.94 18.82 -7.78
C THR A 172 -14.35 17.61 -7.04
N ALA A 173 -15.21 16.79 -6.43
CA ALA A 173 -14.79 15.56 -5.78
C ALA A 173 -14.10 14.63 -6.79
N VAL A 174 -12.96 14.06 -6.42
CA VAL A 174 -12.33 12.97 -7.18
C VAL A 174 -13.36 11.84 -7.33
N ASP A 175 -13.60 11.46 -8.57
CA ASP A 175 -14.44 10.32 -8.91
C ASP A 175 -13.68 9.02 -8.66
N ALA A 176 -14.30 8.08 -7.95
CA ALA A 176 -13.77 6.73 -7.73
C ALA A 176 -13.39 6.00 -9.04
N ARG A 177 -14.00 6.37 -10.17
CA ARG A 177 -13.72 5.82 -11.50
C ARG A 177 -12.34 6.20 -12.05
N VAL A 178 -11.63 7.15 -11.43
CA VAL A 178 -10.26 7.52 -11.83
C VAL A 178 -9.30 6.33 -11.81
N TRP A 179 -9.57 5.30 -11.00
CA TRP A 179 -8.76 4.08 -10.91
C TRP A 179 -9.23 2.91 -11.76
N ASP A 180 -10.37 3.01 -12.47
CA ASP A 180 -10.91 1.89 -13.26
C ASP A 180 -9.92 1.31 -14.28
N PRO A 181 -9.10 2.12 -15.00
CA PRO A 181 -8.07 1.58 -15.88
C PRO A 181 -7.05 0.70 -15.13
N LEU A 182 -6.62 1.11 -13.93
CA LEU A 182 -5.64 0.40 -13.12
C LEU A 182 -6.23 -0.85 -12.47
N ARG A 183 -7.50 -0.80 -12.03
CA ARG A 183 -8.26 -1.96 -11.55
C ARG A 183 -8.28 -3.09 -12.60
N GLY A 184 -8.47 -2.75 -13.87
CA GLY A 184 -8.47 -3.72 -14.98
C GLY A 184 -7.10 -4.29 -15.34
N ALA A 185 -6.00 -3.73 -14.82
CA ALA A 185 -4.64 -4.07 -15.23
C ALA A 185 -4.01 -5.22 -14.42
N ALA A 186 -4.67 -5.72 -13.37
CA ALA A 186 -4.11 -6.72 -12.44
C ALA A 186 -5.16 -7.75 -11.97
N ALA A 187 -4.73 -8.81 -11.28
CA ALA A 187 -5.63 -9.83 -10.73
C ALA A 187 -6.40 -9.34 -9.50
N ALA A 188 -5.75 -8.49 -8.72
CA ALA A 188 -6.31 -7.71 -7.63
C ALA A 188 -5.65 -6.34 -7.62
N TRP A 189 -6.34 -5.36 -7.07
CA TRP A 189 -5.81 -4.01 -6.94
C TRP A 189 -6.01 -3.46 -5.53
N GLY A 190 -5.18 -2.51 -5.13
CA GLY A 190 -5.26 -1.88 -3.83
C GLY A 190 -4.85 -0.43 -3.85
N LEU A 191 -5.18 0.27 -2.78
CA LEU A 191 -4.77 1.66 -2.53
C LEU A 191 -3.80 1.70 -1.35
N HIS A 192 -2.71 2.43 -1.50
CA HIS A 192 -1.84 2.83 -0.41
C HIS A 192 -1.97 4.32 -0.14
N VAL A 193 -2.35 4.70 1.09
CA VAL A 193 -2.51 6.10 1.50
C VAL A 193 -1.78 6.32 2.82
N CYS A 194 -0.58 6.92 2.76
CA CYS A 194 0.22 7.27 3.94
C CYS A 194 -0.11 8.66 4.53
N SER A 195 -1.26 9.22 4.14
CA SER A 195 -1.83 10.48 4.62
C SER A 195 -3.22 10.25 5.24
N ALA A 196 -3.94 11.31 5.59
CA ALA A 196 -5.34 11.19 6.01
C ALA A 196 -6.15 10.45 4.93
N VAL A 197 -6.84 9.37 5.33
CA VAL A 197 -7.56 8.50 4.41
C VAL A 197 -8.97 9.05 4.14
N PRO A 198 -9.34 9.35 2.89
CA PRO A 198 -10.71 9.75 2.54
C PRO A 198 -11.63 8.52 2.47
N TRP A 199 -12.05 8.01 3.64
CA TRP A 199 -12.78 6.74 3.76
C TRP A 199 -14.03 6.61 2.87
N ALA A 200 -14.76 7.71 2.66
CA ALA A 200 -15.91 7.72 1.74
C ALA A 200 -15.49 7.43 0.29
N LEU A 201 -14.39 8.02 -0.17
CA LEU A 201 -13.85 7.76 -1.51
C LEU A 201 -13.28 6.33 -1.61
N VAL A 202 -12.56 5.86 -0.60
CA VAL A 202 -12.06 4.47 -0.55
C VAL A 202 -13.21 3.47 -0.61
N ARG A 203 -14.30 3.73 0.11
CA ARG A 203 -15.52 2.91 0.07
C ARG A 203 -16.15 2.88 -1.32
N SER A 204 -16.28 4.03 -1.97
CA SER A 204 -16.82 4.13 -3.35
C SER A 204 -15.89 3.48 -4.37
N ALA A 205 -14.57 3.60 -4.16
CA ALA A 205 -13.56 3.02 -5.03
C ALA A 205 -13.55 1.50 -4.95
N GLN A 206 -13.88 0.89 -3.81
CA GLN A 206 -13.89 -0.57 -3.62
C GLN A 206 -12.59 -1.27 -4.06
N PRO A 207 -11.42 -0.92 -3.47
CA PRO A 207 -10.19 -1.69 -3.65
C PRO A 207 -10.28 -3.07 -3.00
N ASP A 208 -9.50 -4.01 -3.52
CA ASP A 208 -9.36 -5.34 -2.93
C ASP A 208 -8.38 -5.31 -1.74
N VAL A 209 -7.44 -4.35 -1.73
CA VAL A 209 -6.52 -4.11 -0.60
C VAL A 209 -6.48 -2.64 -0.21
N VAL A 210 -6.59 -2.33 1.08
CA VAL A 210 -6.33 -0.97 1.61
C VAL A 210 -5.10 -1.02 2.50
N SER A 211 -4.07 -0.25 2.13
CA SER A 211 -2.86 -0.01 2.91
C SER A 211 -2.84 1.43 3.40
N PHE A 212 -2.62 1.65 4.69
CA PHE A 212 -2.63 2.99 5.26
C PHE A 212 -1.74 3.11 6.49
N ASP A 213 -1.35 4.34 6.82
CA ASP A 213 -0.52 4.65 7.98
C ASP A 213 -1.33 4.63 9.29
N ALA A 214 -1.33 3.47 9.95
CA ALA A 214 -1.93 3.26 11.27
C ALA A 214 -1.04 3.77 12.43
N THR A 215 0.19 4.23 12.15
CA THR A 215 1.05 4.87 13.16
C THR A 215 0.63 6.31 13.44
N ARG A 216 0.15 7.00 12.40
CA ARG A 216 -0.29 8.41 12.49
C ARG A 216 -1.80 8.55 12.51
N TYR A 217 -2.54 7.69 11.81
CA TYR A 217 -3.99 7.79 11.66
C TYR A 217 -4.67 6.59 12.30
N ALA A 218 -5.21 6.79 13.49
CA ALA A 218 -6.01 5.77 14.16
C ALA A 218 -7.26 5.41 13.34
N VAL A 219 -7.71 4.16 13.45
CA VAL A 219 -8.95 3.69 12.81
C VAL A 219 -10.16 4.30 13.53
N GLY A 220 -10.63 5.44 13.04
CA GLY A 220 -11.89 6.04 13.49
C GLY A 220 -13.12 5.25 13.01
N GLY A 221 -14.31 5.59 13.53
CA GLY A 221 -15.55 4.84 13.24
C GLY A 221 -15.89 4.69 11.75
N ALA A 222 -15.70 5.75 10.94
CA ALA A 222 -15.91 5.67 9.49
C ALA A 222 -14.94 4.67 8.82
N GLY A 223 -13.67 4.70 9.20
CA GLY A 223 -12.68 3.75 8.71
C GLY A 223 -12.97 2.32 9.15
N ALA A 224 -13.36 2.13 10.40
CA ALA A 224 -13.73 0.82 10.94
C ALA A 224 -14.86 0.15 10.13
N VAL A 225 -15.91 0.90 9.79
CA VAL A 225 -17.01 0.41 8.95
C VAL A 225 -16.52 0.04 7.55
N VAL A 226 -15.73 0.92 6.91
CA VAL A 226 -15.21 0.67 5.55
C VAL A 226 -14.30 -0.56 5.50
N LEU A 227 -13.46 -0.75 6.51
CA LEU A 227 -12.57 -1.92 6.61
C LEU A 227 -13.36 -3.21 6.88
N ALA A 228 -14.40 -3.16 7.71
CA ALA A 228 -15.29 -4.31 7.93
C ALA A 228 -16.00 -4.72 6.63
N GLU A 229 -16.56 -3.74 5.89
CA GLU A 229 -17.18 -3.98 4.59
C GLU A 229 -16.18 -4.54 3.57
N LEU A 230 -14.93 -4.06 3.57
CA LEU A 230 -13.87 -4.55 2.69
C LEU A 230 -13.54 -6.02 2.93
N VAL A 231 -13.35 -6.41 4.18
CA VAL A 231 -13.04 -7.79 4.55
C VAL A 231 -14.22 -8.72 4.29
N ALA A 232 -15.46 -8.27 4.55
CA ALA A 232 -16.67 -9.03 4.25
C ALA A 232 -16.83 -9.36 2.74
N ARG A 233 -16.23 -8.55 1.86
CA ARG A 233 -16.19 -8.81 0.40
C ARG A 233 -15.00 -9.67 -0.04
N GLY A 234 -14.17 -10.14 0.89
CA GLY A 234 -12.96 -10.91 0.61
C GLY A 234 -11.71 -10.07 0.36
N GLY A 235 -11.76 -8.76 0.57
CA GLY A 235 -10.60 -7.87 0.49
C GLY A 235 -9.65 -8.01 1.68
N ARG A 236 -8.49 -7.36 1.65
CA ARG A 236 -7.49 -7.37 2.73
C ARG A 236 -7.12 -5.99 3.25
N VAL A 237 -6.80 -5.93 4.54
CA VAL A 237 -6.26 -4.72 5.18
C VAL A 237 -4.76 -4.88 5.36
N ALA A 238 -3.99 -3.95 4.80
CA ALA A 238 -2.55 -3.85 5.01
C ALA A 238 -2.26 -2.79 6.07
N TRP A 239 -2.04 -3.25 7.30
CA TRP A 239 -1.82 -2.39 8.46
C TRP A 239 -0.42 -1.77 8.39
N GLY A 240 -0.33 -0.46 8.13
CA GLY A 240 0.93 0.30 8.17
C GLY A 240 1.28 0.65 9.61
N VAL A 241 1.92 -0.29 10.32
CA VAL A 241 2.02 -0.29 11.79
C VAL A 241 3.39 0.07 12.34
N LEU A 242 4.34 0.42 11.47
CA LEU A 242 5.70 0.78 11.84
C LEU A 242 6.14 2.03 11.05
N ASP A 243 6.54 3.09 11.75
CA ASP A 243 7.19 4.23 11.08
C ASP A 243 8.61 3.80 10.70
N PRO A 244 8.95 3.74 9.40
CA PRO A 244 10.24 3.22 8.98
C PRO A 244 11.41 4.10 9.41
N ALA A 245 11.20 5.39 9.67
CA ALA A 245 12.25 6.29 10.14
C ALA A 245 12.53 6.12 11.65
N ARG A 246 11.52 5.72 12.42
CA ARG A 246 11.58 5.55 13.88
C ARG A 246 10.88 4.24 14.27
N PRO A 247 11.49 3.09 13.96
CA PRO A 247 10.85 1.81 14.20
C PRO A 247 10.71 1.56 15.70
N ASP A 248 9.48 1.28 16.14
CA ASP A 248 9.14 0.82 17.48
C ASP A 248 9.59 -0.63 17.72
N ALA A 249 9.45 -1.12 18.96
CA ALA A 249 9.66 -2.53 19.27
C ALA A 249 8.53 -3.40 18.68
N GLU A 250 8.83 -4.69 18.46
CA GLU A 250 7.86 -5.67 17.93
C GLU A 250 6.55 -5.74 18.73
N SER A 251 6.61 -5.56 20.05
CA SER A 251 5.44 -5.58 20.95
C SER A 251 4.51 -4.40 20.69
N ASP A 252 5.07 -3.22 20.44
CA ASP A 252 4.28 -2.02 20.15
C ASP A 252 3.62 -2.12 18.77
N VAL A 253 4.35 -2.68 17.80
CA VAL A 253 3.81 -2.97 16.47
C VAL A 253 2.67 -3.98 16.54
N ALA A 254 2.85 -5.09 17.27
CA ALA A 254 1.81 -6.10 17.47
C ALA A 254 0.58 -5.52 18.20
N ALA A 255 0.79 -4.68 19.22
CA ALA A 255 -0.29 -3.99 19.92
C ALA A 255 -1.07 -3.05 18.98
N ARG A 256 -0.39 -2.35 18.08
CA ARG A 256 -1.01 -1.47 17.07
C ARG A 256 -1.87 -2.25 16.07
N VAL A 257 -1.41 -3.43 15.63
CA VAL A 257 -2.22 -4.36 14.82
C VAL A 257 -3.48 -4.77 15.59
N GLY A 258 -3.32 -5.19 16.85
CA GLY A 258 -4.44 -5.58 17.72
C GLY A 258 -5.45 -4.44 17.94
N ALA A 259 -4.98 -3.22 18.14
CA ALA A 259 -5.84 -2.04 18.28
C ALA A 259 -6.62 -1.75 16.99
N GLY A 260 -5.97 -1.83 15.82
CA GLY A 260 -6.63 -1.67 14.52
C GLY A 260 -7.72 -2.72 14.29
N ILE A 261 -7.40 -4.00 14.49
CA ILE A 261 -8.37 -5.10 14.39
C ILE A 261 -9.51 -4.91 15.40
N GLY A 262 -9.19 -4.55 16.64
CA GLY A 262 -10.17 -4.27 17.71
C GLY A 262 -11.15 -3.15 17.36
N ALA A 263 -10.69 -2.10 16.69
CA ALA A 263 -11.57 -1.04 16.22
C ALA A 263 -12.58 -1.54 15.16
N VAL A 264 -12.14 -2.41 14.24
CA VAL A 264 -13.01 -2.98 13.20
C VAL A 264 -13.97 -4.02 13.77
N THR A 265 -13.52 -4.85 14.72
CA THR A 265 -14.41 -5.82 15.39
C THR A 265 -15.48 -5.13 16.24
N ALA A 266 -15.14 -4.01 16.89
CA ALA A 266 -16.11 -3.17 17.60
C ALA A 266 -17.16 -2.54 16.66
N ALA A 267 -16.82 -2.33 15.38
CA ALA A 267 -17.75 -1.90 14.34
C ALA A 267 -18.54 -3.05 13.68
N GLY A 268 -18.40 -4.29 14.18
CA GLY A 268 -19.16 -5.46 13.71
C GLY A 268 -18.40 -6.39 12.76
N GLY A 269 -17.09 -6.18 12.54
CA GLY A 269 -16.25 -7.13 11.81
C GLY A 269 -16.01 -8.42 12.59
N ASP A 270 -15.92 -9.56 11.89
CA ASP A 270 -15.55 -10.84 12.49
C ASP A 270 -14.03 -10.92 12.72
N LEU A 271 -13.62 -11.29 13.94
CA LEU A 271 -12.21 -11.31 14.34
C LEU A 271 -11.38 -12.30 13.51
N GLU A 272 -11.88 -13.51 13.31
CA GLU A 272 -11.14 -14.56 12.61
C GLU A 272 -10.95 -14.20 11.12
N THR A 273 -12.01 -13.70 10.50
CA THR A 273 -11.97 -13.17 9.13
C THR A 273 -11.01 -11.98 9.03
N LEU A 274 -11.05 -11.04 9.98
CA LEU A 274 -10.13 -9.89 9.99
C LEU A 274 -8.66 -10.30 10.08
N VAL A 275 -8.33 -11.25 10.96
CA VAL A 275 -6.96 -11.77 11.07
C VAL A 275 -6.54 -12.48 9.78
N ALA A 276 -7.41 -13.33 9.23
CA ALA A 276 -7.15 -14.03 7.97
C ALA A 276 -6.93 -13.08 6.78
N HIS A 277 -7.62 -11.93 6.79
CA HIS A 277 -7.55 -10.90 5.76
C HIS A 277 -6.62 -9.72 6.11
N SER A 278 -5.74 -9.88 7.09
CA SER A 278 -4.74 -8.87 7.45
C SER A 278 -3.38 -9.11 6.79
N LEU A 279 -2.72 -8.03 6.39
CA LEU A 279 -1.31 -7.97 5.98
C LEU A 279 -0.59 -6.97 6.89
N ILE A 280 0.71 -7.17 7.10
CA ILE A 280 1.53 -6.33 7.98
C ILE A 280 2.56 -5.56 7.14
N THR A 281 2.58 -4.24 7.29
CA THR A 281 3.41 -3.35 6.45
C THR A 281 4.04 -2.23 7.30
N PRO A 282 5.15 -1.62 6.85
CA PRO A 282 5.53 -0.31 7.36
C PRO A 282 4.50 0.74 6.89
N SER A 283 4.47 1.90 7.53
CA SER A 283 3.54 2.97 7.15
C SER A 283 3.84 3.62 5.80
N CYS A 284 5.09 3.52 5.33
CA CYS A 284 5.54 4.04 4.04
C CYS A 284 6.78 3.27 3.56
N GLY A 285 7.25 3.58 2.34
CA GLY A 285 8.45 2.99 1.76
C GLY A 285 9.74 3.46 2.45
N THR A 286 10.81 2.71 2.27
CA THR A 286 12.09 2.95 2.96
C THR A 286 13.17 3.52 2.06
N GLY A 287 12.83 3.88 0.82
CA GLY A 287 13.77 4.33 -0.22
C GLY A 287 14.75 5.45 0.18
N ARG A 288 14.36 6.34 1.10
CA ARG A 288 15.21 7.45 1.58
C ARG A 288 16.08 7.11 2.81
N LEU A 289 15.98 5.88 3.33
CA LEU A 289 16.65 5.47 4.57
C LEU A 289 17.96 4.74 4.25
N ALA A 290 18.61 4.20 5.27
CA ALA A 290 19.77 3.33 5.09
C ALA A 290 19.33 1.87 4.84
N PRO A 291 20.07 1.08 4.05
CA PRO A 291 19.85 -0.37 3.91
C PRO A 291 19.75 -1.13 5.24
N SER A 292 20.50 -0.72 6.25
CA SER A 292 20.42 -1.30 7.61
C SER A 292 19.07 -1.02 8.28
N ARG A 293 18.48 0.15 8.04
CA ARG A 293 17.16 0.52 8.55
C ARG A 293 16.07 -0.35 7.94
N GLU A 294 16.13 -0.57 6.62
CA GLU A 294 15.19 -1.46 5.93
C GLU A 294 15.27 -2.90 6.45
N ARG A 295 16.47 -3.42 6.69
CA ARG A 295 16.64 -4.75 7.29
C ARG A 295 16.02 -4.84 8.69
N LEU A 296 16.18 -3.80 9.51
CA LEU A 296 15.54 -3.71 10.82
C LEU A 296 14.02 -3.66 10.69
N VAL A 297 13.49 -2.84 9.78
CA VAL A 297 12.04 -2.74 9.50
C VAL A 297 11.45 -4.11 9.16
N ALA A 298 12.05 -4.83 8.19
CA ALA A 298 11.57 -6.15 7.80
C ALA A 298 11.59 -7.14 8.98
N SER A 299 12.68 -7.14 9.78
CA SER A 299 12.81 -8.00 10.96
C SER A 299 11.75 -7.71 12.03
N VAL A 300 11.46 -6.44 12.30
CA VAL A 300 10.45 -6.05 13.31
C VAL A 300 9.04 -6.43 12.84
N LEU A 301 8.73 -6.23 11.55
CA LEU A 301 7.42 -6.60 11.00
C LEU A 301 7.20 -8.12 11.06
N ASP A 302 8.22 -8.92 10.77
CA ASP A 302 8.15 -10.38 10.85
C ASP A 302 7.92 -10.86 12.29
N ALA A 303 8.70 -10.34 13.24
CA ALA A 303 8.52 -10.64 14.67
C ALA A 303 7.13 -10.24 15.18
N ALA A 304 6.65 -9.05 14.81
CA ALA A 304 5.32 -8.58 15.18
C ALA A 304 4.20 -9.42 14.57
N ALA A 305 4.32 -9.83 13.29
CA ALA A 305 3.36 -10.73 12.66
C ALA A 305 3.29 -12.08 13.39
N GLY A 306 4.44 -12.63 13.80
CA GLY A 306 4.52 -13.84 14.63
C GLY A 306 3.86 -13.67 16.01
N ALA A 307 4.10 -12.54 16.67
CA ALA A 307 3.49 -12.23 17.97
C ALA A 307 1.95 -12.11 17.90
N VAL A 308 1.43 -11.46 16.85
CA VAL A 308 -0.02 -11.40 16.60
C VAL A 308 -0.57 -12.79 16.31
N ALA A 309 0.08 -13.56 15.43
CA ALA A 309 -0.33 -14.92 15.09
C ALA A 309 -0.41 -15.85 16.32
N ALA A 310 0.50 -15.69 17.27
CA ALA A 310 0.55 -16.48 18.50
C ALA A 310 -0.54 -16.11 19.52
N THR A 311 -1.04 -14.87 19.50
CA THR A 311 -1.88 -14.33 20.58
C THR A 311 -3.33 -14.05 20.18
N TRP A 312 -3.64 -13.85 18.90
CA TRP A 312 -4.98 -13.39 18.49
C TRP A 312 -6.12 -14.31 18.91
N ARG A 313 -5.86 -15.62 19.04
CA ARG A 313 -6.87 -16.60 19.48
C ARG A 313 -7.35 -16.38 20.91
N SER A 314 -6.57 -15.66 21.74
CA SER A 314 -6.97 -15.28 23.10
C SER A 314 -7.58 -13.89 23.19
N TRP A 315 -7.71 -13.17 22.08
CA TRP A 315 -8.31 -11.84 22.10
C TRP A 315 -9.83 -11.92 22.31
N PRO A 316 -10.45 -10.89 22.91
CA PRO A 316 -11.91 -10.84 23.08
C PRO A 316 -12.63 -10.94 21.74
N ARG A 317 -13.65 -11.80 21.66
CA ARG A 317 -14.57 -11.84 20.51
C ARG A 317 -15.74 -10.90 20.77
N SER A 318 -16.08 -10.06 19.81
CA SER A 318 -17.27 -9.21 19.84
C SER A 318 -18.52 -10.09 19.74
N GLY A 319 -19.00 -10.61 20.88
CA GLY A 319 -20.15 -11.52 20.87
C GLY A 319 -20.36 -12.40 22.10
N VAL A 320 -20.28 -11.85 23.31
CA VAL A 320 -21.14 -12.31 24.41
C VAL A 320 -21.70 -11.06 25.07
N ARG A 321 -22.89 -10.61 24.61
CA ARG A 321 -23.75 -9.86 25.51
C ARG A 321 -24.12 -10.86 26.60
N SER A 322 -23.61 -10.68 27.81
CA SER A 322 -24.20 -11.34 28.96
C SER A 322 -25.64 -10.84 29.02
N THR A 323 -26.60 -11.69 28.64
CA THR A 323 -27.98 -11.52 29.07
C THR A 323 -27.99 -11.74 30.58
N GLY A 324 -27.88 -10.65 31.32
CA GLY A 324 -28.10 -10.56 32.76
C GLY A 324 -29.17 -9.52 33.01
#